data_AF-A0A7S3N673-F1
#
_entry.id   AF-A0A7S3N673-F1
#
_cell.length_a   1.000
_cell.length_b   1.000
_cell.length_c   1.000
_cell.angle_alpha   90.00
_cell.angle_beta   90.00
_cell.angle_gamma   90.00
#
_symmetry.space_group_name_H-M   'P 1'
#
loop_
_entity.id
_entity.type
_entity.pdbx_description
1 polymer ?
#
loop_
_entity_poly.entity_id
_entity_poly.type
_entity_poly.pdbx_seq_one_letter_code
_entity_poly.pdbx_strand_id
1 'polypeptide(L)'
;INKLCKMEDTEEKENTEEISCLSVKEIKKLARPEFRNNPDKFYPVDTLTKLGFSRNECPKCHNFYWRATETRDTCGDSNCAGSYSFINNGFLKDGKQMTYADAWKGFERSFTSSRIPCTSIPRYPIVARWRNDVDFTAAGIYCFQPYCVTGEL
;
A
#
# COMPACT_ATOMS: atom_id res chain seq x y z
N ILE A 1 -16.16 -13.18 60.76
CA ILE A 1 -16.59 -12.66 59.44
C ILE A 1 -15.34 -12.70 58.56
N ASN A 2 -15.12 -13.87 57.96
CA ASN A 2 -13.95 -14.23 57.18
C ASN A 2 -14.31 -14.18 55.69
N LYS A 3 -13.62 -13.33 54.92
CA LYS A 3 -13.09 -13.65 53.58
C LYS A 3 -12.35 -12.42 53.06
N LEU A 4 -11.06 -12.31 53.40
CA LEU A 4 -10.12 -11.72 52.45
C LEU A 4 -10.06 -12.70 51.27
N CYS A 5 -10.64 -12.33 50.13
CA CYS A 5 -10.33 -12.99 48.87
C CYS A 5 -8.85 -12.70 48.59
N LYS A 6 -7.98 -13.64 48.94
CA LYS A 6 -6.68 -13.78 48.30
C LYS A 6 -7.01 -14.12 46.85
N MET A 7 -6.85 -13.15 45.95
CA MET A 7 -6.70 -13.46 44.54
C MET A 7 -5.32 -14.09 44.43
N GLU A 8 -5.29 -15.42 44.30
CA GLU A 8 -4.09 -16.14 43.92
C GLU A 8 -3.77 -15.69 42.49
N ASP A 9 -2.74 -14.84 42.37
CA ASP A 9 -2.09 -14.53 41.10
C ASP A 9 -1.48 -15.85 40.58
N THR A 10 -2.31 -16.61 39.89
CA THR A 10 -1.86 -17.70 39.03
C THR A 10 -1.27 -17.01 37.80
N GLU A 11 0.02 -16.69 37.89
CA GLU A 11 0.86 -16.42 36.71
C GLU A 11 0.88 -17.69 35.85
N GLU A 12 -0.16 -17.88 35.04
CA GLU A 12 -0.05 -18.68 33.83
C GLU A 12 0.95 -17.95 32.93
N LYS A 13 2.21 -18.39 33.01
CA LYS A 13 3.24 -18.01 32.05
C LYS A 13 2.80 -18.54 30.69
N GLU A 14 2.07 -17.71 29.94
CA GLU A 14 1.90 -17.86 28.51
C GLU A 14 3.32 -17.98 27.94
N ASN A 15 3.69 -19.19 27.51
CA ASN A 15 4.93 -19.44 26.79
C ASN A 15 4.76 -18.80 25.41
N THR A 16 4.93 -17.49 25.33
CA THR A 16 4.94 -16.76 24.06
C THR A 16 6.23 -17.16 23.35
N GLU A 17 6.18 -18.20 22.52
CA GLU A 17 7.26 -18.50 21.59
C GLU A 17 7.43 -17.28 20.68
N GLU A 18 8.50 -16.51 20.89
CA GLU A 18 8.82 -15.38 20.02
C GLU A 18 9.09 -15.91 18.61
N ILE A 19 8.11 -15.71 17.72
CA ILE A 19 8.24 -16.05 16.31
C ILE A 19 9.27 -15.09 15.70
N SER A 20 10.49 -15.60 15.48
CA SER A 20 11.54 -14.86 14.77
C SER A 20 11.11 -14.60 13.33
N CYS A 21 10.63 -13.40 13.07
CA CYS A 21 10.30 -12.94 11.72
C CYS A 21 11.48 -12.14 11.15
N LEU A 22 11.76 -12.34 9.86
CA LEU A 22 12.73 -11.52 9.15
C LEU A 22 12.27 -10.06 9.16
N SER A 23 13.22 -9.14 9.33
CA SER A 23 12.91 -7.73 9.18
C SER A 23 12.48 -7.41 7.75
N VAL A 24 11.70 -6.34 7.60
CA VAL A 24 11.27 -5.84 6.28
C VAL A 24 12.45 -5.59 5.34
N LYS A 25 13.62 -5.19 5.88
CA LYS A 25 14.83 -4.97 5.09
C LYS A 25 15.40 -6.27 4.54
N GLU A 26 15.42 -7.34 5.34
CA GLU A 26 15.90 -8.67 4.95
C GLU A 26 14.97 -9.30 3.92
N ILE A 27 13.65 -9.25 4.14
CA ILE A 27 12.65 -9.74 3.20
C ILE A 27 12.82 -9.04 1.84
N LYS A 28 12.94 -7.71 1.83
CA LYS A 28 13.16 -6.95 0.59
C LYS A 28 14.48 -7.32 -0.08
N LYS A 29 15.53 -7.59 0.69
CA LYS A 29 16.84 -8.01 0.14
C LYS A 29 16.75 -9.35 -0.57
N LEU A 30 15.97 -10.29 -0.04
CA LEU A 30 15.73 -11.60 -0.63
C LEU A 30 14.83 -11.54 -1.87
N ALA A 31 13.77 -10.73 -1.84
CA ALA A 31 12.76 -10.71 -2.89
C ALA A 31 13.17 -9.89 -4.13
N ARG A 32 13.93 -8.80 -3.95
CA ARG A 32 14.34 -7.89 -5.06
C ARG A 32 15.04 -8.61 -6.23
N PRO A 33 16.01 -9.52 -6.01
CA PRO A 33 16.63 -10.26 -7.10
C PRO A 33 15.62 -11.11 -7.90
N GLU A 34 14.65 -11.73 -7.24
CA GLU A 34 13.64 -12.54 -7.92
C GLU A 34 12.75 -11.68 -8.83
N PHE A 35 12.27 -10.54 -8.33
CA PHE A 35 11.50 -9.57 -9.12
C PHE A 35 12.31 -8.95 -10.27
N ARG A 36 13.63 -8.79 -10.09
CA ARG A 36 14.53 -8.29 -11.14
C ARG A 36 14.61 -9.27 -12.29
N ASN A 37 14.91 -10.53 -11.97
CA ASN A 37 15.21 -11.58 -12.93
C ASN A 37 13.97 -12.17 -13.61
N ASN A 38 12.82 -12.20 -12.92
CA ASN A 38 11.60 -12.85 -13.40
C ASN A 38 10.41 -11.86 -13.50
N PRO A 39 10.50 -10.78 -14.31
CA PRO A 39 9.45 -9.77 -14.36
C PRO A 39 8.09 -10.33 -14.82
N ASP A 40 8.06 -11.25 -15.78
CA ASP A 40 6.84 -11.81 -16.36
C ASP A 40 6.00 -12.61 -15.35
N LYS A 41 6.63 -13.13 -14.30
CA LYS A 41 5.95 -13.87 -13.23
C LYS A 41 5.17 -12.95 -12.28
N PHE A 42 5.63 -11.71 -12.09
CA PHE A 42 5.14 -10.82 -11.03
C PHE A 42 4.44 -9.57 -11.54
N TYR A 43 4.66 -9.21 -12.80
CA TYR A 43 4.07 -8.04 -13.41
C TYR A 43 3.36 -8.43 -14.71
N PRO A 44 2.27 -7.73 -15.09
CA PRO A 44 1.58 -7.98 -16.35
C PRO A 44 2.36 -7.36 -17.53
N VAL A 45 3.55 -7.90 -17.81
CA VAL A 45 4.51 -7.38 -18.81
C VAL A 45 3.87 -7.24 -20.19
N ASP A 46 3.13 -8.25 -20.63
CA ASP A 46 2.43 -8.23 -21.92
C ASP A 46 1.42 -7.10 -22.02
N THR A 47 0.62 -6.88 -20.97
CA THR A 47 -0.38 -5.81 -20.93
C THR A 47 0.31 -4.44 -20.94
N LEU A 48 1.36 -4.27 -20.14
CA LEU A 48 2.10 -3.01 -20.07
C LEU A 48 2.77 -2.69 -21.42
N THR A 49 3.38 -3.68 -22.05
CA THR A 49 4.00 -3.54 -23.38
C THR A 49 2.97 -3.18 -24.45
N LYS A 50 1.80 -3.86 -24.45
CA LYS A 50 0.68 -3.53 -25.36
C LYS A 50 0.13 -2.11 -25.16
N LEU A 51 0.20 -1.60 -23.92
CA LEU A 51 -0.17 -0.22 -23.60
C LEU A 51 0.96 0.80 -23.90
N GLY A 52 2.09 0.35 -24.46
CA GLY A 52 3.23 1.21 -24.84
C GLY A 52 4.20 1.52 -23.70
N PHE A 53 4.15 0.79 -22.59
CA PHE A 53 5.11 0.95 -21.51
C PHE A 53 6.35 0.08 -21.74
N SER A 54 7.52 0.63 -21.44
CA SER A 54 8.81 -0.07 -21.41
C SER A 54 9.37 -0.14 -20.00
N ARG A 55 10.07 -1.22 -19.67
CA ARG A 55 10.73 -1.42 -18.38
C ARG A 55 12.17 -0.91 -18.45
N ASN A 56 12.55 -0.03 -17.51
CA ASN A 56 13.87 0.57 -17.43
C ASN A 56 14.44 0.51 -16.01
N GLU A 57 15.76 0.54 -15.89
CA GLU A 57 16.47 0.67 -14.62
C GLU A 57 16.83 2.14 -14.37
N CYS A 58 16.50 2.66 -13.18
CA CYS A 58 16.84 4.03 -12.82
C CYS A 58 18.35 4.15 -12.53
N PRO A 59 19.07 5.10 -13.13
CA PRO A 59 20.52 5.23 -12.95
C PRO A 59 20.94 5.70 -11.55
N LYS A 60 20.02 6.22 -10.74
CA LYS A 60 20.30 6.73 -9.38
C LYS A 60 20.06 5.71 -8.28
N CYS A 61 18.94 5.00 -8.33
CA CYS A 61 18.53 4.05 -7.28
C CYS A 61 18.56 2.59 -7.72
N HIS A 62 18.87 2.31 -8.99
CA HIS A 62 18.93 0.96 -9.58
C HIS A 62 17.64 0.13 -9.46
N ASN A 63 16.52 0.78 -9.13
CA ASN A 63 15.21 0.15 -9.16
C ASN A 63 14.67 0.14 -10.59
N PHE A 64 13.96 -0.94 -10.93
CA PHE A 64 13.23 -1.03 -12.18
C PHE A 64 11.91 -0.28 -12.09
N TYR A 65 11.54 0.41 -13.16
CA TYR A 65 10.29 1.14 -13.29
C TYR A 65 9.76 1.01 -14.71
N TRP A 66 8.46 1.29 -14.87
CA TRP A 66 7.80 1.31 -16.16
C TRP A 66 7.61 2.74 -16.65
N ARG A 67 7.95 3.01 -17.91
CA ARG A 67 7.81 4.33 -18.53
C ARG A 67 7.09 4.24 -19.86
N ALA A 68 6.19 5.19 -20.11
CA ALA A 68 5.54 5.34 -21.41
C ALA A 68 6.33 6.26 -22.37
N THR A 69 7.26 7.06 -21.85
CA THR A 69 8.10 7.95 -22.65
C THR A 69 9.56 7.60 -22.48
N GLU A 70 10.31 7.64 -23.58
CA GLU A 70 11.76 7.41 -23.58
C GLU A 70 12.55 8.58 -23.02
N THR A 71 11.95 9.78 -23.00
CA THR A 71 12.61 11.02 -22.55
C THR A 71 12.91 11.03 -21.05
N ARG A 72 12.26 10.17 -20.26
CA ARG A 72 12.45 10.10 -18.81
C ARG A 72 13.35 8.94 -18.41
N ASP A 73 14.51 9.29 -17.87
CA ASP A 73 15.60 8.40 -17.47
C ASP A 73 15.57 8.00 -15.98
N THR A 74 14.82 8.74 -15.15
CA THR A 74 14.66 8.47 -13.72
C THR A 74 13.28 7.90 -13.36
N CYS A 75 13.20 7.17 -12.25
CA CYS A 75 11.97 6.51 -11.80
C CYS A 75 10.85 7.47 -11.36
N GLY A 76 11.15 8.76 -11.18
CA GLY A 76 10.19 9.78 -10.70
C GLY A 76 10.06 9.88 -9.19
N ASP A 77 10.77 9.06 -8.42
CA ASP A 77 10.95 9.30 -6.98
C ASP A 77 11.62 10.67 -6.77
N SER A 78 11.18 11.43 -5.77
CA SER A 78 11.68 12.78 -5.51
C SER A 78 13.18 12.81 -5.24
N ASN A 79 13.74 11.77 -4.62
CA ASN A 79 15.19 11.65 -4.40
C ASN A 79 15.96 11.45 -5.70
N CYS A 80 15.34 10.81 -6.70
CA CYS A 80 15.95 10.59 -8.01
C CYS A 80 15.69 11.77 -8.97
N ALA A 81 14.50 12.35 -8.96
CA ALA A 81 14.15 13.48 -9.81
C ALA A 81 14.80 14.79 -9.35
N GLY A 82 15.04 14.96 -8.05
CA GLY A 82 15.67 16.14 -7.46
C GLY A 82 14.73 17.33 -7.23
N SER A 83 13.54 17.34 -7.83
CA SER A 83 12.53 18.38 -7.61
C SER A 83 11.12 17.90 -7.95
N TYR A 84 10.11 18.64 -7.48
CA TYR A 84 8.72 18.44 -7.86
C TYR A 84 8.34 19.37 -9.02
N SER A 85 7.96 18.80 -10.16
CA SER A 85 7.60 19.56 -11.37
C SER A 85 6.18 20.14 -11.34
N PHE A 86 5.34 19.73 -10.39
CA PHE A 86 3.92 20.11 -10.34
C PHE A 86 3.65 21.40 -9.55
N ILE A 87 4.63 21.89 -8.78
CA ILE A 87 4.46 23.13 -8.01
C ILE A 87 4.28 24.29 -9.00
N ASN A 88 3.21 25.08 -8.85
CA ASN A 88 2.79 26.16 -9.74
C ASN A 88 2.44 25.74 -11.20
N ASN A 89 2.39 24.44 -11.49
CA ASN A 89 2.11 23.90 -12.82
C ASN A 89 1.00 22.82 -12.82
N GLY A 90 0.33 22.62 -11.68
CA GLY A 90 -0.73 21.63 -11.50
C GLY A 90 -2.12 22.23 -11.73
N PHE A 91 -2.55 22.32 -12.99
CA PHE A 91 -3.94 22.65 -13.33
C PHE A 91 -4.64 21.42 -13.90
N LEU A 92 -5.94 21.27 -13.61
CA LEU A 92 -6.79 20.33 -14.36
C LEU A 92 -6.77 20.71 -15.85
N LYS A 93 -7.09 19.76 -16.74
CA LYS A 93 -7.13 20.00 -18.21
C LYS A 93 -7.95 21.22 -18.61
N ASP A 94 -8.93 21.61 -17.78
CA ASP A 94 -9.83 22.75 -18.01
C ASP A 94 -9.42 24.02 -17.25
N GLY A 95 -8.20 24.08 -16.70
CA GLY A 95 -7.70 25.24 -15.93
C GLY A 95 -8.32 25.42 -14.54
N LYS A 96 -9.25 24.53 -14.14
CA LYS A 96 -9.93 24.61 -12.84
C LYS A 96 -9.04 24.12 -11.70
N GLN A 97 -9.20 24.74 -10.53
CA GLN A 97 -8.65 24.21 -9.29
C GLN A 97 -9.51 23.04 -8.82
N MET A 98 -8.86 21.96 -8.39
CA MET A 98 -9.54 20.78 -7.86
C MET A 98 -9.72 20.93 -6.35
N THR A 99 -10.95 20.82 -5.84
CA THR A 99 -11.16 20.72 -4.39
C THR A 99 -10.91 19.29 -3.90
N TYR A 100 -10.72 19.11 -2.60
CA TYR A 100 -10.65 17.78 -1.98
C TYR A 100 -11.89 16.93 -2.29
N ALA A 101 -13.08 17.55 -2.24
CA ALA A 101 -14.34 16.86 -2.54
C ALA A 101 -14.42 16.42 -4.01
N ASP A 102 -13.92 17.23 -4.94
CA ASP A 102 -13.86 16.87 -6.36
C ASP A 102 -12.92 15.71 -6.61
N ALA A 103 -11.75 15.70 -5.97
CA ALA A 103 -10.78 14.61 -6.05
C ALA A 103 -11.40 13.30 -5.52
N TRP A 104 -12.03 13.34 -4.33
CA TRP A 104 -12.67 12.17 -3.74
C TRP A 104 -13.81 11.63 -4.61
N LYS A 105 -14.75 12.49 -5.02
CA LYS A 105 -15.87 12.06 -5.87
C LYS A 105 -15.38 11.58 -7.25
N GLY A 106 -14.30 12.16 -7.78
CA GLY A 106 -13.68 11.71 -9.03
C GLY A 106 -13.09 10.30 -8.91
N PHE A 107 -12.39 10.03 -7.82
CA PHE A 107 -11.87 8.71 -7.49
C PHE A 107 -13.00 7.70 -7.26
N GLU A 108 -14.00 8.00 -6.43
CA GLU A 108 -15.16 7.12 -6.20
C GLU A 108 -15.90 6.78 -7.49
N ARG A 109 -16.13 7.78 -8.35
CA ARG A 109 -16.75 7.56 -9.67
C ARG A 109 -15.90 6.64 -10.55
N SER A 110 -14.58 6.78 -10.58
CA SER A 110 -13.74 5.98 -11.47
C SER A 110 -13.79 4.48 -11.17
N PHE A 111 -14.11 4.10 -9.94
CA PHE A 111 -14.31 2.69 -9.54
C PHE A 111 -15.76 2.23 -9.70
N THR A 112 -16.74 3.07 -9.32
CA THR A 112 -18.17 2.72 -9.39
C THR A 112 -18.70 2.66 -10.83
N SER A 113 -18.11 3.42 -11.77
CA SER A 113 -18.50 3.40 -13.20
C SER A 113 -17.55 2.60 -14.10
N SER A 114 -16.59 1.88 -13.52
CA SER A 114 -15.66 1.05 -14.29
C SER A 114 -16.36 -0.18 -14.88
N ARG A 115 -15.68 -0.91 -15.79
CA ARG A 115 -16.21 -2.13 -16.40
C ARG A 115 -16.66 -3.18 -15.37
N ILE A 116 -15.95 -3.26 -14.24
CA ILE A 116 -16.30 -4.10 -13.09
C ILE A 116 -16.60 -3.14 -11.94
N PRO A 117 -17.87 -2.76 -11.73
CA PRO A 117 -18.21 -1.72 -10.78
C PRO A 117 -17.88 -2.17 -9.35
N CYS A 118 -17.12 -1.34 -8.62
CA CYS A 118 -16.90 -1.54 -7.18
C CYS A 118 -17.99 -0.83 -6.38
N THR A 119 -18.37 -1.40 -5.23
CA THR A 119 -19.28 -0.74 -4.29
C THR A 119 -18.51 0.20 -3.38
N SER A 120 -18.93 1.47 -3.32
CA SER A 120 -18.40 2.43 -2.37
C SER A 120 -18.88 2.10 -0.96
N ILE A 121 -17.97 2.11 0.01
CA ILE A 121 -18.27 1.86 1.43
C ILE A 121 -17.89 3.10 2.26
N PRO A 122 -18.60 3.36 3.37
CA PRO A 122 -18.21 4.42 4.29
C PRO A 122 -16.83 4.14 4.89
N ARG A 123 -16.09 5.21 5.19
CA ARG A 123 -14.77 5.11 5.81
C ARG A 123 -14.88 4.44 7.19
N TYR A 124 -13.86 3.65 7.53
CA TYR A 124 -13.66 3.15 8.88
C TYR A 124 -13.14 4.26 9.81
N PRO A 125 -13.27 4.11 11.14
CA PRO A 125 -12.68 5.07 12.06
C PRO A 125 -11.15 5.01 12.03
N ILE A 126 -10.53 6.09 12.54
CA ILE A 126 -9.06 6.19 12.63
C ILE A 126 -8.52 5.21 13.69
N VAL A 127 -9.30 4.94 14.74
CA VAL A 127 -8.96 3.95 15.78
C VAL A 127 -9.40 2.57 15.32
N ALA A 128 -8.47 1.61 15.31
CA ALA A 128 -8.67 0.27 14.79
C ALA A 128 -9.38 -0.62 15.82
N ARG A 129 -10.69 -0.43 16.00
CA ARG A 129 -11.50 -1.14 17.03
C ARG A 129 -11.77 -2.62 16.73
N TRP A 130 -11.48 -3.09 15.53
CA TRP A 130 -11.79 -4.45 15.05
C TRP A 130 -10.58 -5.40 15.12
N ARG A 131 -9.41 -4.93 15.54
CA ARG A 131 -8.17 -5.70 15.63
C ARG A 131 -7.39 -5.29 16.89
N ASN A 132 -6.44 -6.11 17.32
CA ASN A 132 -5.72 -5.96 18.59
C ASN A 132 -4.20 -5.76 18.43
N ASP A 133 -3.68 -5.77 17.20
CA ASP A 133 -2.26 -5.68 16.89
C ASP A 133 -1.80 -4.25 16.51
N VAL A 134 -2.74 -3.33 16.23
CA VAL A 134 -2.45 -1.92 15.95
C VAL A 134 -3.55 -1.02 16.54
N ASP A 135 -3.18 0.16 17.02
CA ASP A 135 -4.13 1.13 17.59
C ASP A 135 -4.86 1.95 16.51
N PHE A 136 -4.19 2.23 15.38
CA PHE A 136 -4.65 3.17 14.37
C PHE A 136 -4.63 2.61 12.94
N THR A 137 -5.59 3.05 12.13
CA THR A 137 -5.71 2.72 10.71
C THR A 137 -4.64 3.46 9.90
N ALA A 138 -3.58 2.76 9.49
CA ALA A 138 -2.48 3.34 8.70
C ALA A 138 -2.65 3.19 7.18
N ALA A 139 -3.44 2.22 6.71
CA ALA A 139 -3.65 1.94 5.30
C ALA A 139 -5.08 1.46 5.03
N GLY A 140 -5.57 1.65 3.79
CA GLY A 140 -6.93 1.22 3.41
C GLY A 140 -7.18 -0.28 3.61
N ILE A 141 -6.16 -1.12 3.49
CA ILE A 141 -6.28 -2.58 3.71
C ILE A 141 -6.47 -2.95 5.18
N TYR A 142 -6.11 -2.08 6.13
CA TYR A 142 -6.24 -2.38 7.57
C TYR A 142 -7.69 -2.59 7.99
N CYS A 143 -8.64 -1.96 7.29
CA CYS A 143 -10.07 -2.09 7.53
C CYS A 143 -10.60 -3.52 7.30
N PHE A 144 -9.86 -4.34 6.55
CA PHE A 144 -10.25 -5.70 6.17
C PHE A 144 -9.37 -6.77 6.81
N GLN A 145 -8.34 -6.36 7.55
CA GLN A 145 -7.44 -7.26 8.25
C GLN A 145 -7.83 -7.38 9.73
N PRO A 146 -7.67 -8.57 10.34
CA PRO A 146 -7.18 -9.81 9.72
C PRO A 146 -8.27 -10.62 9.00
N TYR A 147 -9.51 -10.57 9.49
CA TYR A 147 -10.54 -11.58 9.22
C TYR A 147 -10.97 -11.73 7.75
N CYS A 148 -11.11 -10.64 6.99
CA CYS A 148 -11.48 -10.78 5.57
C CYS A 148 -10.31 -11.29 4.72
N VAL A 149 -9.06 -11.06 5.16
CA VAL A 149 -7.87 -11.53 4.45
C VAL A 149 -7.58 -13.00 4.77
N THR A 150 -7.88 -13.44 6.00
CA THR A 150 -7.81 -14.86 6.40
C THR A 150 -8.99 -15.68 5.86
N GLY A 151 -10.10 -15.03 5.49
CA GLY A 151 -11.32 -15.68 5.02
C GLY A 151 -12.18 -16.26 6.15
N GLU A 152 -11.96 -15.81 7.39
CA GLU A 152 -12.80 -16.18 8.54
C GLU A 152 -14.15 -15.46 8.52
N LEU A 153 -14.26 -14.37 7.74
CA LEU A 153 -15.48 -13.62 7.44
C LEU A 153 -15.73 -13.55 5.93
#